data_AF-A0A1F4USK6-F1
#
_entry.id   AF-A0A1F4USK6-F1
#
_cell.length_a   1.000
_cell.length_b   1.000
_cell.length_c   1.000
_cell.angle_alpha   90.00
_cell.angle_beta   90.00
_cell.angle_gamma   90.00
#
_symmetry.space_group_name_H-M   'P 1'
#
loop_
_entity.id
_entity.type
_entity.pdbx_description
1 polymer ?
#
loop_
_entity_poly.entity_id
_entity_poly.type
_entity_poly.pdbx_seq_one_letter_code
_entity_poly.pdbx_strand_id
1 'polypeptide(L)'
;MAKVLKASFEKNCIGCELCVLEVQRQLGKVGLEGSPIRIFRKEKSADKLSFSVDIDPSVNELDIEKVHNICPALVFTLEDSEEEKHELVS
;
A
#
# COMPACT_ATOMS: atom_id res chain seq x y z
N MET A 1 -4.58 8.13 -17.65
CA MET A 1 -5.02 8.00 -16.25
C MET A 1 -4.08 7.03 -15.56
N ALA A 2 -3.02 7.54 -14.93
CA ALA A 2 -2.21 6.71 -14.07
C ALA A 2 -3.05 6.39 -12.82
N LYS A 3 -3.09 5.12 -12.39
CA LYS A 3 -3.77 4.76 -11.14
C LYS A 3 -2.77 4.87 -9.99
N VAL A 4 -3.23 5.23 -8.80
CA VAL A 4 -2.42 5.27 -7.58
C VAL A 4 -2.99 4.32 -6.53
N LEU A 5 -2.10 3.64 -5.80
CA LEU A 5 -2.47 2.76 -4.70
C LEU A 5 -2.60 3.57 -3.40
N LYS A 6 -3.73 3.43 -2.71
CA LYS A 6 -4.01 4.14 -1.45
C LYS A 6 -4.56 3.20 -0.38
N ALA A 7 -4.13 3.38 0.86
CA ALA A 7 -4.64 2.64 2.02
C ALA A 7 -5.96 3.23 2.53
N SER A 8 -7.05 3.10 1.77
CA SER A 8 -8.35 3.68 2.14
C SER A 8 -9.00 3.02 3.37
N PHE A 9 -8.65 1.77 3.68
CA PHE A 9 -9.25 0.98 4.76
C PHE A 9 -8.20 0.41 5.73
N GLU A 10 -7.23 1.22 6.17
CA GLU A 10 -6.15 0.80 7.09
C GLU A 10 -6.63 0.05 8.35
N LYS A 11 -7.81 0.40 8.86
CA LYS A 11 -8.41 -0.24 10.05
C LYS A 11 -8.69 -1.74 9.85
N ASN A 12 -8.82 -2.20 8.61
CA ASN A 12 -9.03 -3.60 8.29
C ASN A 12 -7.72 -4.39 8.28
N CYS A 13 -6.57 -3.72 8.32
CA CYS A 13 -5.27 -4.38 8.25
C CYS A 13 -5.11 -5.38 9.40
N ILE A 14 -4.78 -6.63 9.04
CA ILE A 14 -4.57 -7.75 9.98
C ILE A 14 -3.08 -8.07 10.20
N GLY A 15 -2.16 -7.30 9.61
CA GLY A 15 -0.72 -7.50 9.78
C GLY A 15 -0.12 -8.71 9.08
N CYS A 16 -0.76 -9.25 8.04
CA CYS A 16 -0.26 -10.43 7.32
C CYS A 16 0.93 -10.18 6.37
N GLU A 17 1.28 -8.92 6.11
CA GLU A 17 2.44 -8.49 5.30
C GLU A 17 2.51 -9.02 3.86
N LEU A 18 1.43 -9.60 3.33
CA LEU A 18 1.38 -10.10 1.94
C LEU A 18 1.61 -8.99 0.89
N CYS A 19 1.14 -7.78 1.15
CA CYS A 19 1.42 -6.62 0.29
C CYS A 19 2.90 -6.22 0.29
N VAL A 20 3.57 -6.33 1.45
CA VAL A 20 5.01 -6.07 1.58
C VAL A 20 5.80 -7.12 0.80
N LEU A 21 5.42 -8.40 0.92
CA LEU A 21 6.04 -9.50 0.18
C LEU A 21 5.88 -9.36 -1.34
N GLU A 22 4.68 -9.00 -1.82
CA GLU A 22 4.46 -8.81 -3.26
C GLU A 22 5.29 -7.66 -3.83
N VAL A 23 5.36 -6.53 -3.11
CA VAL A 23 6.21 -5.41 -3.47
C VAL A 23 7.68 -5.81 -3.54
N GLN A 24 8.19 -6.51 -2.52
CA GLN A 24 9.59 -6.98 -2.48
C GLN A 24 9.87 -7.98 -3.62
N ARG A 25 8.91 -8.86 -3.93
CA ARG A 25 8.98 -9.80 -5.06
C ARG A 25 9.12 -9.07 -6.39
N GLN A 26 8.34 -8.00 -6.62
CA GLN A 26 8.44 -7.20 -7.84
C GLN A 26 9.77 -6.44 -7.94
N LEU A 27 10.32 -6.01 -6.79
CA LEU A 27 11.64 -5.37 -6.71
C LEU A 27 12.82 -6.35 -6.79
N GLY A 28 12.57 -7.66 -6.87
CA GLY A 28 13.61 -8.69 -6.89
C GLY A 28 14.45 -8.77 -5.61
N LYS A 29 13.89 -8.28 -4.48
CA LYS A 29 14.56 -8.24 -3.18
C LYS A 29 14.13 -9.40 -2.31
N VAL A 30 15.05 -9.92 -1.50
CA VAL A 30 14.79 -10.95 -0.49
C VAL A 30 14.72 -10.29 0.87
N GLY A 31 13.61 -10.48 1.59
CA GLY A 31 13.36 -9.87 2.91
C GLY A 31 12.29 -8.77 2.85
N LEU A 32 12.08 -8.09 3.98
CA LEU A 32 11.06 -7.04 4.14
C LEU A 32 11.65 -5.62 4.27
N GLU A 33 12.97 -5.52 4.46
CA GLU A 33 13.66 -4.25 4.68
C GLU A 33 13.63 -3.35 3.43
N GLY A 34 13.42 -2.05 3.64
CA GLY A 34 13.37 -1.06 2.55
C GLY A 34 12.16 -1.22 1.62
N SER A 35 11.08 -1.87 2.08
CA SER A 35 9.83 -1.95 1.33
C SER A 35 9.15 -0.57 1.26
N PRO A 36 8.62 -0.15 0.10
CA PRO A 36 7.78 1.03 -0.02
C PRO A 36 6.41 0.87 0.65
N ILE A 37 5.99 -0.34 1.03
CA ILE A 37 4.86 -0.54 1.96
C ILE A 37 5.40 -1.02 3.31
N ARG A 38 4.96 -0.37 4.40
CA ARG A 38 5.32 -0.74 5.77
C ARG A 38 4.07 -0.96 6.61
N ILE A 39 4.08 -2.01 7.44
CA ILE A 39 3.01 -2.29 8.39
C ILE A 39 3.54 -2.11 9.81
N PHE A 40 2.87 -1.28 10.60
CA PHE A 40 3.23 -1.03 12.00
C PHE A 40 2.17 -1.59 12.93
N ARG A 41 2.60 -2.41 13.89
CA ARG A 41 1.75 -2.86 14.99
C ARG A 41 1.52 -1.71 15.97
N LYS A 42 0.26 -1.37 16.20
CA LYS A 42 -0.21 -0.40 17.20
C LYS A 42 -0.87 -1.16 18.34
N GLU A 43 -0.35 -1.01 19.56
CA GLU A 43 -0.98 -1.55 20.76
C GLU A 43 -2.14 -0.64 21.20
N LYS A 44 -3.35 -1.19 21.27
CA LYS A 44 -4.52 -0.53 21.85
C LYS A 44 -5.05 -1.37 23.02
N SER A 45 -4.35 -1.30 24.15
CA SER A 45 -4.68 -2.01 25.38
C SER A 45 -4.67 -3.55 25.23
N ALA A 46 -4.73 -4.26 26.36
CA ALA A 46 -4.38 -5.68 26.49
C ALA A 46 -5.05 -6.66 25.49
N ASP A 47 -6.19 -6.30 24.87
CA ASP A 47 -6.99 -7.21 24.03
C ASP A 47 -7.26 -6.71 22.59
N LYS A 48 -6.72 -5.57 22.14
CA LYS A 48 -6.93 -5.10 20.76
C LYS A 48 -5.61 -4.80 20.03
N LEU A 49 -5.22 -5.74 19.18
CA LEU A 49 -4.21 -5.52 18.16
C LEU A 49 -4.78 -4.64 17.06
N SER A 50 -4.06 -3.58 16.71
CA SER A 50 -4.37 -2.76 15.54
C SER A 50 -3.11 -2.57 14.70
N PHE A 51 -3.28 -2.31 13.43
CA PHE A 51 -2.17 -2.09 12.51
C PHE A 51 -2.38 -0.77 11.78
N SER A 52 -1.28 -0.10 11.41
CA SER A 52 -1.30 0.99 10.44
C SER A 52 -0.44 0.65 9.25
N VAL A 53 -0.79 1.21 8.11
CA VAL A 53 -0.08 0.99 6.84
C VAL A 53 0.49 2.32 6.39
N ASP A 54 1.78 2.33 6.05
CA ASP A 54 2.47 3.46 5.46
C ASP A 54 2.87 3.08 4.03
N ILE A 55 2.61 3.97 3.07
CA ILE A 55 2.86 3.75 1.65
C ILE A 55 3.76 4.87 1.14
N ASP A 56 4.93 4.49 0.64
CA ASP A 56 5.80 5.36 -0.13
C ASP A 56 5.27 5.51 -1.57
N PRO A 57 5.22 6.72 -2.14
CA PRO A 57 4.70 6.96 -3.49
C PRO A 57 5.40 6.13 -4.59
N SER A 58 6.65 5.71 -4.39
CA SER A 58 7.38 4.85 -5.32
C SER A 58 6.70 3.50 -5.58
N VAL A 59 5.76 3.07 -4.73
CA VAL A 59 4.92 1.88 -5.00
C VAL A 59 4.16 2.00 -6.32
N ASN A 60 3.85 3.22 -6.79
CA ASN A 60 3.09 3.45 -8.01
C ASN A 60 3.90 3.18 -9.29
N GLU A 61 5.21 2.93 -9.17
CA GLU A 61 6.07 2.45 -10.27
C GLU A 61 5.97 0.93 -10.47
N LEU A 62 5.26 0.23 -9.57
CA LEU A 62 5.08 -1.23 -9.56
C LEU A 62 3.71 -1.65 -10.14
N ASP A 63 3.49 -2.96 -10.27
CA ASP A 63 2.18 -3.54 -10.59
C ASP A 63 1.27 -3.45 -9.36
N ILE A 64 0.66 -2.26 -9.20
CA ILE A 64 -0.24 -1.93 -8.08
C ILE A 64 -1.54 -2.72 -8.10
N GLU A 65 -1.96 -3.28 -9.24
CA GLU A 65 -3.14 -4.14 -9.32
C GLU A 65 -2.87 -5.47 -8.61
N LYS A 66 -1.67 -6.05 -8.76
CA LYS A 66 -1.26 -7.23 -7.97
C LYS A 66 -1.15 -6.92 -6.48
N VAL A 67 -0.58 -5.77 -6.12
CA VAL A 67 -0.46 -5.34 -4.71
C VAL A 67 -1.84 -5.13 -4.08
N HIS A 68 -2.79 -4.58 -4.82
CA HIS A 68 -4.18 -4.47 -4.40
C HIS A 68 -4.81 -5.86 -4.17
N ASN A 69 -4.69 -6.75 -5.14
CA ASN A 69 -5.37 -8.05 -5.14
C ASN A 69 -4.80 -9.06 -4.13
N ILE A 70 -3.54 -8.92 -3.71
CA ILE A 70 -2.93 -9.82 -2.73
C ILE A 70 -3.42 -9.54 -1.29
N CYS A 71 -4.04 -8.39 -1.03
CA CYS A 71 -4.47 -8.02 0.32
C CYS A 71 -5.80 -8.71 0.69
N PRO A 72 -5.81 -9.73 1.59
CA PRO A 72 -7.04 -10.44 1.93
C PRO A 72 -8.02 -9.58 2.76
N ALA A 73 -7.53 -8.50 3.36
CA ALA A 73 -8.32 -7.60 4.20
C ALA A 73 -8.84 -6.36 3.46
N LEU A 74 -8.61 -6.27 2.13
CA LEU A 74 -9.12 -5.20 1.28
C LEU A 74 -8.76 -3.79 1.79
N VAL A 75 -7.51 -3.62 2.24
CA VAL A 75 -7.03 -2.36 2.81
C VAL A 75 -6.89 -1.26 1.74
N PHE A 76 -6.60 -1.65 0.50
CA PHE A 76 -6.21 -0.74 -0.56
C PHE A 76 -7.33 -0.44 -1.55
N THR A 77 -7.26 0.73 -2.18
CA THR A 77 -8.05 1.11 -3.36
C THR A 77 -7.11 1.62 -4.46
N LEU A 78 -7.59 1.57 -5.70
CA LEU A 78 -6.93 2.19 -6.86
C LEU A 78 -7.72 3.44 -7.25
N GLU A 79 -7.09 4.61 -7.15
CA GLU A 79 -7.67 5.92 -7.51
C GLU A 79 -6.99 6.45 -8.80
N ASP A 80 -7.68 7.29 -9.58
CA ASP A 80 -7.06 7.96 -10.72
C ASP A 80 -6.13 9.09 -10.25
N SER A 81 -4.94 9.24 -10.84
CA SER A 81 -4.02 10.33 -10.54
C SER A 81 -4.54 11.65 -11.11
N GLU A 82 -4.49 12.72 -10.31
CA GLU A 82 -4.99 14.06 -10.69
C GLU A 82 -4.00 14.88 -11.54
N GLU A 83 -2.92 14.27 -12.04
CA GLU A 83 -1.76 14.97 -12.62
C GLU A 83 -2.01 15.66 -13.98
N GLU A 84 -3.15 15.48 -14.64
CA GLU A 84 -3.42 16.08 -15.97
C GLU A 84 -4.19 17.43 -15.95
N LYS A 85 -4.49 18.02 -14.79
CA LYS A 85 -5.30 19.28 -14.75
C LYS A 85 -4.53 20.59 -14.88
N HIS A 86 -3.20 20.59 -14.97
CA HIS A 86 -2.40 21.83 -14.87
C HIS A 86 -1.64 22.26 -16.14
N GLU A 87 -1.95 21.72 -17.32
CA GLU A 87 -1.31 22.14 -18.60
C GLU A 87 -2.26 22.83 -19.60
N LEU A 88 -3.53 23.06 -19.27
CA LEU A 88 -4.50 23.71 -20.18
C LEU A 88 -4.92 25.12 -19.77
N VAL A 89 -4.19 25.76 -18.84
CA VAL A 89 -4.34 27.18 -18.54
C VAL A 89 -2.97 27.84 -18.64
N SER A 90 -2.55 28.12 -19.87
CA SER A 90 -1.46 29.06 -20.20
C SER A 90 -1.84 29.83 -21.45
#